data_AF-A0A2K1WUZ8-F1
#
_entry.id   AF-A0A2K1WUZ8-F1
#
_cell.length_a   1.000
_cell.length_b   1.000
_cell.length_c   1.000
_cell.angle_alpha   90.00
_cell.angle_beta   90.00
_cell.angle_gamma   90.00
#
_symmetry.space_group_name_H-M   'P 1'
#
loop_
_entity.id
_entity.type
_entity.pdbx_description
1 polymer ?
#
loop_
_entity_poly.entity_id
_entity_poly.type
_entity_poly.pdbx_seq_one_letter_code
_entity_poly.pdbx_strand_id
1 'polypeptide(L)'
;QWSQGIRSPRYEGIPYVTLYQDAQVPDNFSPMISCAGKLYEAQRCWEHIFDAISNEKHLIYITGWYVFTEITLTRDPKGPKPGEEGVAVLMLVWDDRTSVEEFKRDGLMATHDEETEEYFNGSKVHCFLCPRNPDDGRSIVQGCQVST
;
A
#
# COMPACT_ATOMS: atom_id res chain seq x y z
N GLN A 1 -18.33 -31.16 -3.77
CA GLN A 1 -19.43 -30.25 -3.39
C GLN A 1 -19.43 -29.09 -4.38
N TRP A 2 -20.16 -29.22 -5.48
CA TRP A 2 -20.20 -28.22 -6.55
C TRP A 2 -21.45 -27.34 -6.39
N SER A 3 -21.33 -26.03 -6.66
CA SER A 3 -22.43 -25.04 -6.60
C SER A 3 -23.13 -24.88 -5.24
N GLN A 4 -22.42 -25.07 -4.14
CA GLN A 4 -23.03 -25.11 -2.80
C GLN A 4 -22.56 -24.04 -1.81
N GLY A 5 -21.59 -23.19 -2.18
CA GLY A 5 -21.08 -22.11 -1.34
C GLY A 5 -20.41 -22.59 -0.04
N ILE A 6 -20.11 -21.67 0.88
CA ILE A 6 -19.62 -21.99 2.23
C ILE A 6 -20.80 -22.45 3.08
N ARG A 7 -20.83 -23.74 3.43
CA ARG A 7 -21.97 -24.38 4.13
C ARG A 7 -21.83 -24.47 5.65
N SER A 8 -20.63 -24.29 6.18
CA SER A 8 -20.34 -24.53 7.59
C SER A 8 -19.74 -23.29 8.23
N PRO A 9 -20.31 -22.78 9.34
CA PRO A 9 -19.67 -21.76 10.16
C PRO A 9 -18.42 -22.29 10.89
N ARG A 10 -18.14 -23.61 10.82
CA ARG A 10 -16.88 -24.22 11.28
C ARG A 10 -15.73 -24.04 10.28
N TYR A 11 -15.93 -23.30 9.20
CA TYR A 11 -14.83 -22.89 8.35
C TYR A 11 -14.03 -21.83 9.10
N GLU A 12 -12.87 -22.22 9.64
CA GLU A 12 -12.01 -21.42 10.52
C GLU A 12 -11.23 -20.32 9.77
N GLY A 13 -11.84 -19.70 8.74
CA GLY A 13 -11.24 -18.62 7.97
C GLY A 13 -10.84 -17.41 8.82
N ILE A 14 -10.39 -16.33 8.18
CA ILE A 14 -9.88 -15.14 8.88
C ILE A 14 -11.02 -14.44 9.64
N PRO A 15 -10.94 -14.29 10.98
CA PRO A 15 -12.08 -13.87 11.78
C PRO A 15 -12.34 -12.36 11.83
N TYR A 16 -11.43 -11.51 11.33
CA TYR A 16 -11.59 -10.05 11.38
C TYR A 16 -11.05 -9.40 10.11
N VAL A 17 -11.91 -8.69 9.39
CA VAL A 17 -11.55 -7.92 8.20
C VAL A 17 -12.21 -6.56 8.24
N THR A 18 -11.45 -5.53 7.89
CA THR A 18 -11.98 -4.19 7.60
C THR A 18 -12.01 -4.04 6.08
N LEU A 19 -13.19 -3.78 5.53
CA LEU A 19 -13.34 -3.57 4.09
C LEU A 19 -13.20 -2.09 3.78
N TYR A 20 -12.34 -1.78 2.81
CA TYR A 20 -12.12 -0.43 2.33
C TYR A 20 -12.71 -0.27 0.94
N GLN A 21 -13.63 0.67 0.80
CA GLN A 21 -14.10 1.16 -0.48
C GLN A 21 -13.32 2.42 -0.80
N ASP A 22 -12.48 2.38 -1.84
CA ASP A 22 -11.58 3.47 -2.22
C ASP A 22 -10.60 3.89 -1.10
N ALA A 23 -9.80 4.92 -1.37
CA ALA A 23 -8.85 5.47 -0.42
C ALA A 23 -9.54 6.23 0.74
N GLN A 24 -10.62 6.94 0.41
CA GLN A 24 -11.35 7.84 1.29
C GLN A 24 -12.83 7.79 0.93
N VAL A 25 -13.70 7.89 1.94
CA VAL A 25 -15.15 7.97 1.77
C VAL A 25 -15.64 9.26 2.43
N PRO A 26 -16.38 10.13 1.73
CA PRO A 26 -16.94 11.35 2.31
C PRO A 26 -17.93 11.06 3.46
N ASP A 27 -18.01 11.96 4.44
CA ASP A 27 -18.93 11.84 5.59
C ASP A 27 -20.41 11.66 5.20
N ASN A 28 -20.82 12.25 4.09
CA ASN A 28 -22.20 12.19 3.59
C ASN A 28 -22.51 10.91 2.80
N PHE A 29 -21.52 10.04 2.55
CA PHE A 29 -21.74 8.74 1.95
C PHE A 29 -22.11 7.72 3.03
N SER A 30 -23.38 7.75 3.42
CA SER A 30 -23.96 6.82 4.41
C SER A 30 -25.17 6.12 3.79
N PRO A 31 -24.96 5.04 3.03
CA PRO A 31 -26.07 4.29 2.46
C PRO A 31 -26.79 3.52 3.57
N MET A 32 -28.13 3.58 3.58
CA MET A 32 -28.97 2.84 4.54
C MET A 32 -29.01 1.34 4.20
N ILE A 33 -27.90 0.64 4.43
CA ILE A 33 -27.77 -0.79 4.19
C ILE A 33 -27.79 -1.49 5.56
N SER A 34 -28.82 -2.32 5.81
CA SER A 34 -28.93 -3.09 7.05
C SER A 34 -28.19 -4.43 6.92
N CYS A 35 -27.20 -4.63 7.77
CA CYS A 35 -26.37 -5.82 7.87
C CYS A 35 -26.55 -6.44 9.26
N ALA A 36 -27.28 -7.56 9.36
CA ALA A 36 -27.52 -8.28 10.61
C ALA A 36 -28.04 -7.38 11.77
N GLY A 37 -28.88 -6.39 11.46
CA GLY A 37 -29.47 -5.49 12.45
C GLY A 37 -28.65 -4.25 12.78
N LYS A 38 -27.50 -4.03 12.13
CA LYS A 38 -26.72 -2.79 12.18
C LYS A 38 -26.72 -2.11 10.81
N LEU A 39 -26.63 -0.78 10.80
CA LEU A 39 -26.37 -0.07 9.55
C LEU A 39 -24.91 -0.27 9.15
N TYR A 40 -24.68 -0.42 7.85
CA TYR A 40 -23.34 -0.44 7.27
C TYR A 40 -22.64 0.90 7.54
N GLU A 41 -21.40 0.82 8.01
CA GLU A 41 -20.55 1.98 8.26
C GLU A 41 -19.32 1.88 7.37
N ALA A 42 -19.20 2.81 6.42
CA ALA A 42 -18.05 2.86 5.51
C ALA A 42 -16.77 3.23 6.28
N GLN A 43 -15.69 2.51 5.99
CA GLN A 43 -14.38 2.72 6.61
C GLN A 43 -13.45 3.46 5.64
N ARG A 44 -12.44 4.15 6.17
CA ARG A 44 -11.55 5.04 5.40
C ARG A 44 -10.13 4.49 5.39
N CYS A 45 -9.70 4.02 4.23
CA CYS A 45 -8.43 3.32 4.07
C CYS A 45 -7.24 4.18 4.49
N TRP A 46 -7.11 5.37 3.89
CA TRP A 46 -5.94 6.23 4.09
C TRP A 46 -5.90 6.84 5.50
N GLU A 47 -7.05 7.15 6.10
CA GLU A 47 -7.11 7.56 7.51
C GLU A 47 -6.63 6.45 8.45
N HIS A 48 -7.06 5.20 8.22
CA HIS A 48 -6.62 4.07 9.04
C HIS A 48 -5.15 3.74 8.84
N ILE A 49 -4.63 3.82 7.60
CA ILE A 49 -3.20 3.66 7.33
C ILE A 49 -2.40 4.76 8.02
N PHE A 50 -2.85 6.01 7.92
CA PHE A 50 -2.21 7.14 8.60
C PHE A 50 -2.18 6.95 10.11
N ASP A 51 -3.29 6.54 10.72
CA ASP A 51 -3.36 6.27 12.16
C ASP A 51 -2.49 5.07 12.55
N ALA A 52 -2.43 4.02 11.73
CA ALA A 52 -1.56 2.88 12.00
C ALA A 52 -0.08 3.28 11.99
N ILE A 53 0.36 4.04 10.97
CA ILE A 53 1.73 4.55 10.86
C ILE A 53 2.06 5.52 12.00
N SER A 54 1.14 6.44 12.32
CA SER A 54 1.40 7.51 13.30
C SER A 54 1.46 6.99 14.75
N ASN A 55 0.72 5.93 15.06
CA ASN A 55 0.61 5.38 16.41
C ASN A 55 1.54 4.19 16.68
N GLU A 56 2.26 3.71 15.66
CA GLU A 56 3.18 2.58 15.81
C GLU A 56 4.40 2.96 16.64
N LYS A 57 4.90 2.01 17.45
CA LYS A 57 5.97 2.28 18.43
C LYS A 57 7.22 1.47 18.19
N HIS A 58 7.13 0.43 17.37
CA HIS A 58 8.22 -0.53 17.21
C HIS A 58 8.65 -0.63 15.76
N LEU A 59 7.71 -0.93 14.86
CA LEU A 59 8.07 -1.42 13.53
C LEU A 59 7.03 -1.06 12.47
N ILE A 60 7.48 -0.44 11.39
CA ILE A 60 6.67 -0.16 10.21
C ILE A 60 7.32 -0.82 8.99
N TYR A 61 6.60 -1.74 8.34
CA TYR A 61 6.99 -2.36 7.08
C TYR A 61 6.06 -1.91 5.96
N ILE A 62 6.66 -1.38 4.90
CA ILE A 62 5.93 -0.96 3.70
C ILE A 62 6.56 -1.64 2.50
N THR A 63 5.70 -2.25 1.67
CA THR A 63 6.10 -2.79 0.38
C THR A 63 5.19 -2.21 -0.68
N GLY A 64 5.74 -1.68 -1.76
CA GLY A 64 4.96 -1.03 -2.80
C GLY A 64 5.57 -1.22 -4.16
N TRP A 65 4.72 -1.44 -5.16
CA TRP A 65 5.10 -1.29 -6.56
C TRP A 65 5.51 0.17 -6.85
N TYR A 66 4.82 1.10 -6.19
CA TYR A 66 5.06 2.52 -6.29
C TYR A 66 4.81 3.17 -4.92
N VAL A 67 5.77 3.97 -4.46
CA VAL A 67 5.64 4.81 -3.27
C VAL A 67 6.06 6.22 -3.69
N PHE A 68 5.29 7.22 -3.26
CA PHE A 68 5.60 8.62 -3.56
C PHE A 68 5.53 9.43 -2.28
N THR A 69 6.64 10.05 -1.91
CA THR A 69 6.84 10.67 -0.60
C THR A 69 6.07 11.98 -0.41
N GLU A 70 5.60 12.60 -1.50
CA GLU A 70 4.86 13.86 -1.45
C GLU A 70 3.33 13.68 -1.28
N ILE A 71 2.81 12.44 -1.34
CA ILE A 71 1.37 12.23 -1.14
C ILE A 71 0.98 12.46 0.32
N THR A 72 -0.17 13.10 0.53
CA THR A 72 -0.76 13.22 1.86
C THR A 72 -1.93 12.24 2.01
N LEU A 73 -1.85 11.36 3.02
CA LEU A 73 -2.89 10.35 3.30
C LEU A 73 -4.20 10.98 3.80
N THR A 74 -4.13 11.95 4.70
CA THR A 74 -5.30 12.65 5.22
C THR A 74 -5.39 14.05 4.64
N ARG A 75 -6.40 14.32 3.82
CA ARG A 75 -6.64 15.64 3.22
C ARG A 75 -7.52 16.54 4.08
N ASP A 76 -8.07 16.01 5.17
CA ASP A 76 -8.86 16.76 6.14
C ASP A 76 -7.96 17.52 7.12
N PRO A 77 -8.35 18.74 7.55
CA PRO A 77 -7.50 19.67 8.31
C PRO A 77 -7.26 19.29 9.78
N LYS A 78 -7.56 18.05 10.19
CA LYS A 78 -7.16 17.56 11.50
C LYS A 78 -5.64 17.37 11.45
N GLY A 79 -4.93 18.39 11.93
CA GLY A 79 -3.49 18.59 11.74
C GLY A 79 -2.60 17.38 12.04
N PRO A 80 -1.32 17.45 11.63
CA PRO A 80 -0.40 16.32 11.69
C PRO A 80 -0.29 15.77 13.11
N LYS A 81 -0.45 14.45 13.26
CA LYS A 81 -0.06 13.74 14.48
C LYS A 81 1.47 13.58 14.46
N PRO A 82 2.19 14.00 15.50
CA PRO A 82 3.62 13.75 15.57
C PRO A 82 3.86 12.24 15.68
N GLY A 83 4.63 11.69 14.74
CA GLY A 83 5.13 10.31 14.86
C GLY A 83 6.16 10.21 15.99
N GLU A 84 6.19 9.08 16.70
CA GLU A 84 7.16 8.89 17.78
C GLU A 84 8.58 8.66 17.23
N GLU A 85 9.58 9.28 17.87
CA GLU A 85 10.98 9.02 17.57
C GLU A 85 11.37 7.62 18.11
N GLY A 86 11.92 6.76 17.25
CA GLY A 86 12.47 5.46 17.65
C GLY A 86 11.84 4.24 16.97
N VAL A 87 10.83 4.43 16.13
CA VAL A 87 10.23 3.36 15.32
C VAL A 87 11.20 2.94 14.21
N ALA A 88 11.38 1.63 14.04
CA ALA A 88 12.14 1.09 12.91
C ALA A 88 11.24 1.05 11.66
N VAL A 89 11.63 1.76 10.60
CA VAL A 89 10.89 1.79 9.34
C VAL A 89 11.71 1.09 8.26
N LEU A 90 11.18 0.00 7.71
CA LEU A 90 11.78 -0.71 6.56
C LEU A 90 10.83 -0.63 5.37
N MET A 91 11.38 -0.26 4.21
CA MET A 91 10.63 -0.15 2.97
C MET A 91 11.27 -1.01 1.87
N LEU A 92 10.45 -1.81 1.19
CA LEU A 92 10.82 -2.56 -0.01
C LEU A 92 10.03 -1.99 -1.18
N VAL A 93 10.65 -1.11 -1.96
CA VAL A 93 10.03 -0.49 -3.14
C VAL A 93 10.47 -1.27 -4.37
N TRP A 94 9.56 -1.51 -5.31
CA TRP A 94 9.93 -2.18 -6.56
C TRP A 94 10.94 -1.35 -7.34
N ASP A 95 11.99 -2.02 -7.83
CA ASP A 95 13.05 -1.45 -8.68
C ASP A 95 12.64 -1.61 -10.15
N ASP A 96 12.20 -0.51 -10.78
CA ASP A 96 11.92 -0.48 -12.22
C ASP A 96 13.24 -0.39 -12.97
N ARG A 97 13.80 -1.54 -13.35
CA ARG A 97 15.04 -1.63 -14.14
C ARG A 97 15.00 -0.92 -15.51
N THR A 98 13.87 -0.35 -15.92
CA THR A 98 13.75 0.50 -17.11
C THR A 98 13.94 1.99 -16.83
N SER A 99 14.09 2.42 -15.56
CA SER A 99 14.63 3.73 -15.18
C SER A 99 16.12 3.78 -15.51
N VAL A 100 16.44 4.15 -16.74
CA VAL A 100 17.84 4.43 -17.14
C VAL A 100 17.97 5.94 -17.21
N GLU A 101 19.07 6.52 -16.73
CA GLU A 101 19.29 7.99 -16.73
C GLU A 101 19.08 8.65 -18.12
N GLU A 102 19.27 7.89 -19.21
CA GLU A 102 19.06 8.36 -20.59
C GLU A 102 17.60 8.28 -21.08
N PHE A 103 16.70 7.60 -20.36
CA PHE A 103 15.30 7.37 -20.72
C PHE A 103 14.35 7.62 -19.53
N LYS A 104 14.40 8.84 -18.97
CA LYS A 104 13.55 9.34 -17.86
C LYS A 104 13.74 8.58 -16.54
N ARG A 105 13.95 9.34 -15.45
CA ARG A 105 13.97 8.82 -14.07
C ARG A 105 12.71 8.02 -13.71
N ASP A 106 11.60 8.37 -14.34
CA ASP A 106 10.30 7.71 -14.21
C ASP A 106 10.28 6.25 -14.74
N GLY A 107 11.29 5.81 -15.50
CA GLY A 107 11.26 4.52 -16.19
C GLY A 107 10.13 4.41 -17.21
N LEU A 108 9.92 3.22 -17.77
CA LEU A 108 8.80 2.97 -18.68
C LEU A 108 7.46 2.97 -17.93
N MET A 109 7.49 2.68 -16.63
CA MET A 109 6.30 2.45 -15.81
C MET A 109 5.90 3.63 -14.93
N ALA A 110 6.58 4.77 -15.05
CA ALA A 110 6.34 5.97 -14.28
C ALA A 110 6.46 5.75 -12.76
N THR A 111 7.48 5.00 -12.34
CA THR A 111 7.79 4.79 -10.92
C THR A 111 8.78 5.82 -10.41
N HIS A 112 8.58 6.27 -9.17
CA HIS A 112 9.39 7.27 -8.47
C HIS A 112 10.26 6.56 -7.42
N ASP A 113 10.76 5.38 -7.76
CA ASP A 113 11.48 4.47 -6.87
C ASP A 113 12.87 4.99 -6.52
N GLU A 114 13.66 5.42 -7.52
CA GLU A 114 14.96 6.08 -7.29
C GLU A 114 14.83 7.36 -6.45
N GLU A 115 13.83 8.20 -6.75
CA GLU A 115 13.56 9.43 -6.00
C GLU A 115 13.12 9.15 -4.56
N THR A 116 12.38 8.07 -4.34
CA THR A 116 11.96 7.64 -3.01
C THR A 116 13.14 7.10 -2.19
N GLU A 117 14.03 6.33 -2.80
CA GLU A 117 15.27 5.90 -2.14
C GLU A 117 16.14 7.12 -1.77
N GLU A 118 16.35 8.03 -2.73
CA GLU A 118 17.13 9.25 -2.52
C GLU A 118 16.54 10.12 -1.40
N TYR A 119 15.21 10.26 -1.35
CA TYR A 119 14.51 11.00 -0.31
C TYR A 119 14.80 10.47 1.11
N PHE A 120 14.88 9.14 1.26
CA PHE A 120 15.16 8.51 2.55
C PHE A 120 16.65 8.29 2.83
N ASN A 121 17.53 8.61 1.89
CA ASN A 121 18.97 8.45 2.05
C ASN A 121 19.51 9.33 3.20
N GLY A 122 20.25 8.73 4.12
CA GLY A 122 20.74 9.39 5.34
C GLY A 122 19.69 9.62 6.42
N SER A 123 18.43 9.21 6.21
CA SER A 123 17.38 9.22 7.24
C SER A 123 17.43 7.95 8.11
N LYS A 124 16.53 7.83 9.09
CA LYS A 124 16.34 6.61 9.89
C LYS A 124 15.44 5.57 9.21
N VAL A 125 14.87 5.90 8.06
CA VAL A 125 14.07 4.99 7.24
C VAL A 125 15.01 4.18 6.36
N HIS A 126 14.92 2.85 6.42
CA HIS A 126 15.71 1.97 5.57
C HIS A 126 14.90 1.61 4.33
N CYS A 127 15.15 2.31 3.23
CA CYS A 127 14.51 2.07 1.93
C CYS A 127 15.42 1.20 1.05
N PHE A 128 14.86 0.12 0.48
CA PHE A 128 15.56 -0.78 -0.43
C PHE A 128 14.79 -0.94 -1.74
N LEU A 129 15.48 -0.73 -2.85
CA LEU A 129 14.99 -1.04 -4.19
C LEU A 129 15.07 -2.55 -4.44
N CYS A 130 13.93 -3.16 -4.79
CA CYS A 130 13.73 -4.60 -4.83
C CYS A 130 13.34 -5.06 -6.24
N PRO A 131 14.30 -5.51 -7.06
CA PRO A 131 13.99 -5.95 -8.42
C PRO A 131 13.29 -7.31 -8.44
N ARG A 132 12.31 -7.45 -9.33
CA ARG A 132 11.65 -8.73 -9.58
C ARG A 132 12.29 -9.44 -10.77
N ASN A 133 12.93 -10.57 -10.52
CA ASN A 133 13.38 -11.47 -11.59
C ASN A 133 12.24 -12.44 -11.95
N PRO A 134 11.79 -12.52 -13.22
CA PRO A 134 10.82 -13.53 -13.64
C PRO A 134 11.46 -14.92 -13.69
N ASP A 135 10.72 -15.97 -13.32
CA ASP A 135 11.17 -17.36 -13.43
C ASP A 135 11.01 -17.87 -14.88
N ASP A 136 12.01 -18.61 -15.36
CA ASP A 136 12.17 -19.20 -16.70
C ASP A 136 12.17 -18.24 -17.92
N GLY A 137 13.38 -17.85 -18.34
CA GLY A 137 13.79 -17.81 -19.76
C GLY A 137 13.08 -16.86 -20.73
N ARG A 138 12.20 -15.97 -20.28
CA ARG A 138 11.61 -14.94 -21.16
C ARG A 138 12.63 -13.84 -21.39
N SER A 139 12.86 -13.49 -22.66
CA SER A 139 13.81 -12.44 -23.02
C SER A 139 13.45 -11.12 -22.32
N ILE A 140 14.42 -10.23 -22.14
CA ILE A 140 14.27 -8.91 -21.47
C ILE A 140 12.99 -8.18 -21.93
N VAL A 141 12.64 -8.31 -23.21
CA VAL A 141 11.45 -7.71 -23.84
C VAL A 141 10.13 -8.34 -23.36
N GLN A 142 10.10 -9.65 -23.13
CA GLN A 142 8.92 -10.35 -22.60
C GLN A 142 8.82 -10.27 -21.07
N GLY A 143 9.93 -10.09 -20.36
CA GLY A 143 9.92 -9.81 -18.92
C GLY A 143 9.26 -8.46 -18.58
N CYS A 144 9.48 -7.45 -19.43
CA CYS A 144 8.85 -6.13 -19.32
C CYS A 144 7.30 -6.22 -19.45
N GLN A 145 6.79 -7.08 -20.33
CA GLN A 145 5.35 -7.30 -20.54
C GLN A 145 4.64 -8.08 -19.43
N VAL A 146 5.37 -8.89 -18.65
CA VAL A 146 4.81 -9.68 -17.54
C VAL A 146 4.86 -8.88 -16.23
N SER A 147 5.56 -7.74 -16.22
CA SER A 147 5.57 -6.75 -15.15
C SER A 147 4.52 -5.64 -15.33
N THR A 148 3.55 -5.83 -16.23
CA THR A 148 2.40 -4.95 -16.46
C THR A 148 1.18 -5.40 -15.64
#